data_AF-A0A935VWU7-F1
#
_entry.id   AF-A0A935VWU7-F1
#
_cell.length_a   1.000
_cell.length_b   1.000
_cell.length_c   1.000
_cell.angle_alpha   90.00
_cell.angle_beta   90.00
_cell.angle_gamma   90.00
#
_symmetry.space_group_name_H-M   'P 1'
#
loop_
_entity.id
_entity.type
_entity.pdbx_description
1 polymer ?
#
loop_
_entity_poly.entity_id
_entity_poly.type
_entity_poly.pdbx_seq_one_letter_code
_entity_poly.pdbx_strand_id
1 'polypeptide(L)'
;MVHNDQDLVRKEANTLRVAVISAEAVPYSKTGGLGDVAGALPKALKQIGIDSLLITPCYWQTKGEYLWKTAIDDLWVTWRGKLSCKGILQ
;
A
#
# COMPACT_ATOMS: atom_id res chain seq x y z
N MET A 1 36.91 1.01 -2.10
CA MET A 1 35.64 1.52 -2.68
C MET A 1 34.52 1.18 -1.71
N VAL A 2 34.31 2.03 -0.72
CA VAL A 2 33.26 1.84 0.29
C VAL A 2 32.00 2.45 -0.30
N HIS A 3 31.07 1.62 -0.76
CA HIS A 3 29.73 2.10 -1.10
C HIS A 3 29.06 2.46 0.23
N ASN A 4 28.82 3.75 0.42
CA ASN A 4 28.35 4.35 1.65
C ASN A 4 26.85 4.07 1.84
N ASP A 5 26.47 3.35 2.90
CA ASP A 5 25.05 3.04 3.24
C ASP A 5 24.15 4.30 3.30
N GLN A 6 24.74 5.46 3.59
CA GLN A 6 24.06 6.75 3.64
C GLN A 6 23.49 7.20 2.28
N ASP A 7 24.01 6.70 1.15
CA ASP A 7 23.52 7.05 -0.19
C ASP A 7 22.25 6.28 -0.57
N LEU A 8 22.03 5.08 0.00
CA LEU A 8 20.76 4.34 -0.14
C LEU A 8 19.64 5.02 0.66
N VAL A 9 19.93 5.42 1.90
CA VAL A 9 18.98 6.16 2.76
C VAL A 9 18.58 7.50 2.14
N ARG A 10 19.50 8.18 1.45
CA ARG A 10 19.22 9.45 0.76
C ARG A 10 18.46 9.28 -0.56
N LYS A 11 18.60 8.14 -1.24
CA LYS A 11 17.85 7.85 -2.48
C LYS A 11 16.35 7.63 -2.20
N GLU A 12 16.00 7.11 -1.03
CA GLU A 12 14.61 7.04 -0.55
C GLU A 12 13.99 8.40 -0.22
N ALA A 13 14.79 9.40 0.14
CA ALA A 13 14.31 10.69 0.63
C ALA A 13 13.58 11.53 -0.44
N ASN A 14 13.65 11.15 -1.72
CA ASN A 14 13.03 11.89 -2.83
C ASN A 14 12.09 11.06 -3.71
N THR A 15 11.80 9.82 -3.32
CA THR A 15 10.74 9.01 -3.95
C THR A 15 9.40 9.32 -3.31
N LEU A 16 8.47 9.88 -4.09
CA LEU A 16 7.13 10.19 -3.64
C LEU A 16 6.39 8.89 -3.27
N ARG A 17 5.85 8.83 -2.05
CA ARG A 17 5.12 7.67 -1.51
C ARG A 17 3.63 8.00 -1.33
N VAL A 18 2.75 7.17 -1.88
CA VAL A 18 1.29 7.39 -1.85
C VAL A 18 0.56 6.21 -1.23
N ALA A 19 -0.18 6.45 -0.15
CA ALA A 19 -1.16 5.50 0.37
C ALA A 19 -2.56 5.89 -0.10
N VAL A 20 -3.18 5.05 -0.91
CA VAL A 20 -4.58 5.19 -1.34
C VAL A 20 -5.45 4.45 -0.33
N ILE A 21 -6.38 5.16 0.32
CA ILE A 21 -7.30 4.58 1.30
C ILE A 21 -8.71 4.67 0.73
N SER A 22 -9.41 3.53 0.65
CA SER A 22 -10.76 3.46 0.09
C SER A 22 -11.62 2.42 0.79
N ALA A 23 -12.93 2.71 0.90
CA ALA A 23 -13.92 1.74 1.36
C ALA A 23 -14.21 0.65 0.31
N GLU A 24 -13.90 0.89 -0.96
CA GLU A 24 -14.07 -0.08 -2.05
C GLU A 24 -12.79 -0.24 -2.85
N ALA A 25 -12.45 -1.47 -3.20
CA ALA A 25 -11.42 -1.77 -4.17
C ALA A 25 -11.59 -3.14 -4.81
N VAL A 26 -11.45 -3.20 -6.14
CA VAL A 26 -11.46 -4.46 -6.88
C VAL A 26 -10.15 -5.24 -6.67
N PRO A 27 -10.19 -6.56 -6.42
CA PRO A 27 -11.36 -7.46 -6.43
C PRO A 27 -11.98 -7.73 -5.04
N TYR A 28 -11.64 -6.96 -4.01
CA TYR A 28 -12.00 -7.25 -2.61
C TYR A 28 -13.42 -6.82 -2.23
N SER A 29 -13.79 -5.58 -2.57
CA SER A 29 -15.08 -4.96 -2.25
C SER A 29 -15.47 -3.96 -3.34
N LYS A 30 -16.70 -4.05 -3.85
CA LYS A 30 -17.20 -3.15 -4.88
C LYS A 30 -18.71 -3.01 -4.79
N THR A 31 -19.19 -1.78 -4.72
CA THR A 31 -20.60 -1.41 -4.89
C THR A 31 -20.79 -0.53 -6.14
N GLY A 32 -19.79 0.29 -6.49
CA GLY A 32 -19.83 1.19 -7.63
C GLY A 32 -18.47 1.45 -8.30
N GLY A 33 -18.35 2.60 -8.98
CA GLY A 33 -17.15 2.97 -9.74
C GLY A 33 -15.91 3.30 -8.88
N LEU A 34 -16.08 3.57 -7.59
CA LEU A 34 -14.98 3.82 -6.67
C LEU A 34 -14.01 2.63 -6.61
N GLY A 35 -14.54 1.40 -6.54
CA GLY A 35 -13.72 0.20 -6.45
C GLY A 35 -12.82 -0.02 -7.67
N ASP A 36 -13.27 0.39 -8.86
CA ASP A 36 -12.47 0.31 -10.09
C ASP A 36 -11.30 1.30 -10.05
N VAL A 37 -11.57 2.54 -9.64
CA VAL A 37 -10.54 3.59 -9.52
C VAL A 37 -9.54 3.23 -8.43
N ALA A 38 -10.00 2.85 -7.24
CA ALA A 38 -9.14 2.49 -6.11
C ALA A 38 -8.26 1.27 -6.41
N GLY A 39 -8.77 0.30 -7.19
CA GLY A 39 -7.99 -0.87 -7.62
C GLY A 39 -6.99 -0.59 -8.75
N ALA A 40 -7.26 0.40 -9.61
CA ALA A 40 -6.43 0.73 -10.77
C ALA A 40 -5.38 1.82 -10.50
N LEU A 41 -5.72 2.85 -9.73
CA LEU A 41 -4.88 4.01 -9.48
C LEU A 41 -3.50 3.67 -8.88
N PRO A 42 -3.37 2.83 -7.83
CA PRO A 42 -2.06 2.43 -7.31
C PRO A 42 -1.20 1.72 -8.36
N LYS A 43 -1.81 0.93 -9.26
CA LYS A 43 -1.08 0.26 -10.34
C LYS A 43 -0.54 1.27 -11.35
N ALA A 44 -1.34 2.27 -11.70
CA ALA A 44 -0.91 3.36 -12.58
C ALA A 44 0.20 4.22 -11.95
N LEU A 45 0.10 4.51 -10.64
CA LEU A 45 1.14 5.23 -9.91
C LEU A 45 2.47 4.45 -9.88
N LYS A 46 2.43 3.12 -9.65
CA LYS A 46 3.64 2.28 -9.74
C LYS A 46 4.26 2.29 -11.13
N GLN A 47 3.46 2.30 -12.19
CA GLN A 47 3.96 2.33 -13.58
C GLN A 47 4.77 3.59 -13.88
N ILE A 48 4.45 4.72 -13.24
CA ILE A 48 5.20 5.98 -13.39
C ILE A 48 6.33 6.13 -12.35
N GLY A 49 6.66 5.07 -11.61
CA GLY A 49 7.78 5.04 -10.66
C GLY A 49 7.45 5.60 -9.28
N ILE A 50 6.17 5.83 -8.95
CA ILE A 50 5.73 6.25 -7.62
C ILE A 50 5.48 5.01 -6.76
N ASP A 51 6.12 4.95 -5.60
CA ASP A 51 5.85 3.92 -4.62
C ASP A 51 4.45 4.15 -4.02
N SER A 52 3.55 3.20 -4.24
CA SER A 52 2.16 3.34 -3.84
C SER A 52 1.52 2.04 -3.35
N LEU A 53 0.53 2.18 -2.48
CA LEU A 53 -0.20 1.06 -1.90
C LEU A 53 -1.69 1.40 -1.76
N LEU A 54 -2.49 0.36 -1.58
CA LEU A 54 -3.93 0.45 -1.35
C LEU A 54 -4.25 -0.14 0.03
N ILE A 55 -5.01 0.60 0.83
CA ILE A 55 -5.58 0.16 2.10
C ILE A 55 -7.09 0.15 1.95
N THR A 56 -7.71 -0.99 2.22
CA THR A 56 -9.16 -1.15 2.20
C THR A 56 -9.60 -2.09 3.33
N PRO A 57 -10.80 -1.93 3.89
CA PRO A 57 -11.28 -2.84 4.93
C PRO A 57 -11.44 -4.28 4.44
N CYS A 58 -11.13 -5.25 5.30
CA CYS A 58 -11.38 -6.66 5.02
C CYS A 58 -12.85 -7.00 5.32
N TYR A 59 -13.75 -6.71 4.39
CA TYR A 59 -15.15 -7.05 4.55
C TYR A 59 -15.39 -8.56 4.48
N TRP A 60 -16.44 -9.03 5.16
CA TRP A 60 -16.85 -10.44 5.15
C TRP A 60 -17.03 -11.02 3.74
N GLN A 61 -17.46 -10.19 2.79
CA GLN A 61 -17.71 -10.58 1.40
C GLN A 61 -16.43 -10.80 0.58
N THR A 62 -15.27 -10.40 1.09
CA THR A 62 -13.99 -10.58 0.42
C THR A 62 -13.67 -12.06 0.33
N LYS A 63 -13.50 -12.57 -0.90
CA LYS A 63 -13.17 -13.98 -1.11
C LYS A 63 -11.82 -14.31 -0.48
N GLY A 64 -11.78 -15.39 0.29
CA GLY A 64 -10.56 -15.85 0.97
C GLY A 64 -9.38 -16.07 0.02
N GLU A 65 -9.63 -16.43 -1.24
CA GLU A 65 -8.59 -16.60 -2.27
C GLU A 65 -7.68 -15.36 -2.47
N TYR A 66 -8.20 -14.17 -2.17
CA TYR A 66 -7.44 -12.92 -2.28
C TYR A 66 -6.69 -12.54 -1.01
N LEU A 67 -7.06 -13.11 0.14
CA LEU A 67 -6.47 -12.77 1.45
C LEU A 67 -5.08 -13.38 1.65
N TRP A 68 -4.79 -14.51 0.99
CA TRP A 68 -3.53 -15.24 1.16
C TRP A 68 -2.39 -14.75 0.26
N LYS A 69 -2.64 -13.80 -0.65
CA LYS A 69 -1.62 -13.34 -1.61
C LYS A 69 -0.77 -12.18 -1.12
N THR A 70 -1.27 -11.35 -0.20
CA THR A 70 -0.47 -10.26 0.41
C THR A 70 -1.14 -9.76 1.70
N ALA A 71 -1.01 -10.51 2.79
CA ALA A 71 -1.16 -9.94 4.13
C ALA A 71 0.22 -9.42 4.53
N ILE A 72 0.35 -8.10 4.72
CA ILE A 72 1.55 -7.55 5.36
C ILE A 72 1.24 -7.58 6.85
N ASP A 73 1.70 -8.63 7.54
CA ASP A 73 1.46 -8.82 8.97
C ASP A 73 2.03 -7.66 9.80
N ASP A 74 3.14 -7.08 9.33
CA ASP A 74 3.83 -5.95 9.95
C ASP A 74 4.14 -4.84 8.92
N LEU A 75 3.15 -4.00 8.63
CA LEU A 75 3.37 -2.84 7.76
C LEU A 75 4.08 -1.75 8.57
N TRP A 76 5.40 -1.67 8.42
CA TRP A 76 6.22 -0.57 8.93
C TRP A 76 5.90 0.70 8.14
N VAL A 77 5.03 1.55 8.68
CA VAL A 77 4.77 2.87 8.12
C VAL A 77 5.47 3.94 8.95
N THR A 78 6.11 4.89 8.27
CA THR A 78 6.53 6.15 8.89
C THR A 78 5.31 7.04 9.06
N TRP A 79 4.68 7.01 10.23
CA TRP A 79 3.56 7.88 10.55
C TRP A 79 4.05 9.10 11.33
N ARG A 80 3.82 10.31 10.80
CA ARG A 80 4.29 11.58 11.40
C ARG A 80 5.81 11.59 11.72
N GLY A 81 6.62 11.03 10.82
CA GLY A 81 8.08 10.98 10.98
C GLY A 81 8.58 9.94 12.00
N LYS A 82 7.72 9.05 12.51
CA LYS A 82 8.11 7.92 13.36
C LYS A 82 7.76 6.61 12.67
N LEU A 83 8.71 5.68 12.66
CA LEU A 83 8.45 4.29 12.26
C LEU A 83 7.50 3.68 13.30
N SER A 84 6.34 3.22 12.86
CA SER A 84 5.36 2.55 13.70
C SER A 84 4.99 1.24 13.03
N CYS A 85 5.24 0.12 13.70
CA CYS A 85 4.57 -1.13 13.39
C CYS A 85 3.12 -1.01 13.90
N LYS A 86 2.15 -1.15 13.01
CA LYS A 86 0.75 -1.35 13.38
C LYS A 86 0.29 -2.58 12.61
N GLY A 87 0.13 -3.68 13.33
CA GLY A 87 -0.57 -4.84 12.80
C GLY A 87 -1.97 -4.41 12.40
N ILE A 88 -2.34 -4.68 11.14
CA ILE A 88 -3.73 -4.58 10.71
C ILE A 88 -4.42 -5.77 11.38
N LEU A 89 -5.12 -5.49 12.48
CA LEU A 89 -6.04 -6.47 13.06
C LEU A 89 -7.07 -6.84 11.99
N GLN A 90 -7.23 -8.15 11.77
CA GLN A 90 -8.38 -8.70 11.07
C GLN A 90 -9.69 -8.22 11.68
#